data_AF-A0A520ULZ1-F1
#
_entry.id   AF-A0A520ULZ1-F1
#
_cell.length_a   1.000
_cell.length_b   1.000
_cell.length_c   1.000
_cell.angle_alpha   90.00
_cell.angle_beta   90.00
_cell.angle_gamma   90.00
#
_symmetry.space_group_name_H-M   'P 1'
#
loop_
_entity.id
_entity.type
_entity.pdbx_description
1 polymer ?
#
loop_
_entity_poly.entity_id
_entity_poly.type
_entity_poly.pdbx_seq_one_letter_code
_entity_poly.pdbx_strand_id
1 'polypeptide(L)'
;MKKIFLILMFTSFYSCQENFSEITNIKEIEGSWESEFENISIDTDKMMITVNDTINLVLSSRHYDKPLITVSSGSVMFYDARVSINTSKNSIKIKRINEPVEITYLKK
;
A
#
# COMPACT_ATOMS: atom_id res chain seq x y z
N MET A 1 27.93 31.86 2.13
CA MET A 1 26.66 31.43 1.52
C MET A 1 26.70 30.01 0.93
N LYS A 2 27.76 29.61 0.19
CA LYS A 2 27.87 28.24 -0.39
C LYS A 2 27.81 27.07 0.63
N LYS A 3 28.30 27.25 1.86
CA LYS A 3 28.32 26.19 2.89
C LYS A 3 26.94 25.86 3.49
N ILE A 4 26.03 26.85 3.58
CA ILE A 4 24.66 26.65 4.09
C ILE A 4 23.82 25.88 3.07
N PHE A 5 24.03 26.16 1.78
CA PHE A 5 23.36 25.46 0.68
C PHE A 5 23.72 23.96 0.64
N LEU A 6 24.96 23.61 0.99
CA LEU A 6 25.40 22.22 1.08
C LEU A 6 24.73 21.48 2.24
N ILE A 7 24.56 22.13 3.40
CA ILE A 7 23.91 21.54 4.58
C ILE A 7 22.40 21.29 4.31
N LEU A 8 21.72 22.22 3.63
CA LEU A 8 20.32 22.05 3.21
C LEU A 8 20.13 20.85 2.25
N MET A 9 21.08 20.63 1.33
CA MET A 9 21.06 19.43 0.47
C MET A 9 21.24 18.14 1.27
N PHE A 10 22.13 18.10 2.26
CA PHE A 10 22.30 16.90 3.08
C PHE A 10 21.08 16.57 3.94
N THR A 11 20.33 17.58 4.44
CA THR A 11 19.08 17.34 5.18
C THR A 11 17.94 16.82 4.29
N SER A 12 17.93 17.14 2.99
CA SER A 12 16.92 16.57 2.07
C SER A 12 17.11 15.09 1.80
N PHE A 13 18.36 14.57 1.84
CA PHE A 13 18.63 13.14 1.59
C PHE A 13 18.29 12.24 2.77
N TYR A 14 18.32 12.74 4.01
CA TYR A 14 17.90 11.97 5.20
C TYR A 14 16.38 11.93 5.40
N SER A 15 15.61 12.74 4.68
CA SER A 15 14.16 12.87 4.94
C SER A 15 13.27 11.84 4.23
N CYS A 16 13.79 11.00 3.33
CA CYS A 16 12.96 10.09 2.51
C CYS A 16 13.34 8.61 2.57
N GLN A 17 13.97 8.12 3.65
CA GLN A 17 13.83 6.69 3.97
C GLN A 17 12.50 6.52 4.70
N GLU A 18 11.42 6.38 3.93
CA GLU A 18 10.14 6.00 4.50
C GLU A 18 10.25 4.56 5.02
N ASN A 19 10.22 4.42 6.35
CA ASN A 19 10.20 3.12 6.98
C ASN A 19 8.80 2.53 6.83
N PHE A 20 8.73 1.35 6.20
CA PHE A 20 7.52 0.54 6.11
C PHE A 20 7.54 -0.56 7.16
N SER A 21 6.40 -0.77 7.80
CA SER A 21 6.14 -1.94 8.64
C SER A 21 4.93 -2.69 8.11
N GLU A 22 4.93 -4.01 8.24
CA GLU A 22 3.76 -4.82 7.93
C GLU A 22 2.54 -4.34 8.74
N ILE A 23 1.36 -4.35 8.12
CA ILE A 23 0.14 -3.91 8.79
C ILE A 23 -0.26 -4.89 9.89
N THR A 24 -0.78 -4.37 10.99
CA THR A 24 -1.30 -5.18 12.11
C THR A 24 -2.82 -5.31 12.06
N ASN A 25 -3.49 -4.47 11.27
CA ASN A 25 -4.92 -4.50 11.06
C ASN A 25 -5.24 -4.05 9.63
N ILE A 26 -6.18 -4.73 8.97
CA ILE A 26 -6.61 -4.36 7.62
C ILE A 26 -7.20 -2.95 7.56
N LYS A 27 -7.81 -2.45 8.65
CA LYS A 27 -8.34 -1.07 8.72
C LYS A 27 -7.26 0.00 8.54
N GLU A 28 -5.98 -0.34 8.67
CA GLU A 28 -4.88 0.63 8.46
C GLU A 28 -4.75 1.06 7.00
N ILE A 29 -5.25 0.26 6.05
CA ILE A 29 -5.19 0.56 4.61
C ILE A 29 -6.51 1.05 4.04
N GLU A 30 -7.50 1.36 4.89
CA GLU A 30 -8.75 2.01 4.48
C GLU A 30 -8.49 3.33 3.76
N GLY A 31 -9.15 3.52 2.62
CA GLY A 31 -9.14 4.78 1.87
C GLY A 31 -8.72 4.63 0.41
N SER A 32 -8.42 5.78 -0.21
CA SER A 32 -8.02 5.88 -1.61
C SER A 32 -6.52 6.07 -1.74
N TRP A 33 -5.94 5.33 -2.67
CA TRP A 33 -4.51 5.25 -2.89
C TRP A 33 -4.19 5.32 -4.39
N GLU A 34 -3.09 5.95 -4.74
CA GLU A 34 -2.64 6.14 -6.11
C GLU A 34 -1.22 5.63 -6.29
N SER A 35 -0.95 5.01 -7.43
CA SER A 35 0.39 4.61 -7.87
C SER A 35 0.62 5.08 -9.30
N GLU A 36 1.81 4.83 -9.84
CA GLU A 36 2.11 5.10 -11.24
C GLU A 36 1.32 4.20 -12.22
N PHE A 37 0.74 3.10 -11.75
CA PHE A 37 0.05 2.11 -12.58
C PHE A 37 -1.47 2.20 -12.48
N GLU A 38 -1.98 2.37 -11.26
CA GLU A 38 -3.41 2.32 -10.97
C GLU A 38 -3.76 3.09 -9.70
N ASN A 39 -5.03 3.51 -9.65
CA ASN A 39 -5.69 4.01 -8.46
C ASN A 39 -6.48 2.87 -7.82
N ILE A 40 -6.41 2.76 -6.50
CA ILE A 40 -7.23 1.80 -5.74
C ILE A 40 -8.00 2.51 -4.64
N SER A 41 -9.22 2.05 -4.39
CA SER A 41 -9.98 2.41 -3.19
C SER A 41 -10.23 1.14 -2.39
N ILE A 42 -9.87 1.15 -1.12
CA ILE A 42 -10.03 0.01 -0.21
C ILE A 42 -11.11 0.37 0.80
N ASP A 43 -12.18 -0.42 0.80
CA ASP A 43 -13.26 -0.38 1.79
C ASP A 43 -13.20 -1.67 2.62
N THR A 44 -12.67 -1.57 3.83
CA THR A 44 -12.42 -2.67 4.75
C THR A 44 -13.65 -3.11 5.52
N ASP A 45 -14.70 -2.27 5.58
CA ASP A 45 -15.98 -2.66 6.16
C ASP A 45 -16.80 -3.50 5.16
N LYS A 46 -16.71 -3.19 3.86
CA LYS A 46 -17.27 -4.03 2.78
C LYS A 46 -16.35 -5.15 2.31
N MET A 47 -15.08 -5.13 2.73
CA MET A 47 -14.04 -6.06 2.26
C MET A 47 -13.90 -6.03 0.73
N MET A 48 -13.75 -4.83 0.16
CA MET A 48 -13.67 -4.60 -1.28
C MET A 48 -12.45 -3.73 -1.64
N ILE A 49 -11.87 -4.01 -2.81
CA ILE A 49 -10.94 -3.13 -3.51
C ILE A 49 -11.58 -2.71 -4.83
N THR A 50 -11.67 -1.41 -5.08
CA THR A 50 -12.03 -0.86 -6.39
C THR A 50 -10.78 -0.38 -7.10
N VAL A 51 -10.48 -0.92 -8.28
CA VAL A 51 -9.33 -0.52 -9.11
C VAL A 51 -9.80 0.40 -10.23
N ASN A 52 -9.14 1.54 -10.40
CA ASN A 52 -9.42 2.56 -11.41
C ASN A 52 -10.92 2.89 -11.53
N ASP A 53 -11.62 2.97 -10.39
CA ASP A 53 -13.06 3.26 -10.26
C ASP A 53 -14.00 2.33 -11.04
N THR A 54 -13.50 1.19 -11.54
CA THR A 54 -14.23 0.35 -12.50
C THR A 54 -14.28 -1.11 -12.12
N ILE A 55 -13.21 -1.65 -11.53
CA ILE A 55 -13.10 -3.08 -11.22
C ILE A 55 -13.29 -3.27 -9.72
N ASN A 56 -14.36 -3.98 -9.34
CA ASN A 56 -14.64 -4.31 -7.95
C ASN A 56 -14.14 -5.73 -7.63
N LEU A 57 -13.20 -5.82 -6.70
CA LEU A 57 -12.56 -7.05 -6.26
C LEU A 57 -12.85 -7.29 -4.78
N VAL A 58 -12.99 -8.55 -4.41
CA VAL A 58 -13.15 -8.98 -3.02
C VAL A 58 -11.78 -8.97 -2.34
N LEU A 59 -11.72 -8.31 -1.20
CA LEU A 59 -10.59 -8.34 -0.27
C LEU A 59 -10.84 -9.41 0.78
N SER A 60 -9.83 -10.20 1.07
CA SER A 60 -9.86 -11.13 2.22
C SER A 60 -8.59 -10.96 3.02
N SER A 61 -8.69 -10.96 4.34
CA SER A 61 -7.57 -10.90 5.27
C SER A 61 -7.68 -12.03 6.28
N ARG A 62 -6.54 -12.51 6.79
CA ARG A 62 -6.52 -13.61 7.76
C ARG A 62 -6.50 -13.06 9.18
N HIS A 63 -7.20 -13.72 10.10
CA HIS A 63 -7.20 -13.27 11.49
C HIS A 63 -5.80 -13.37 12.14
N TYR A 64 -5.02 -14.40 11.79
CA TYR A 64 -3.71 -14.70 12.38
C TYR A 64 -2.52 -14.18 11.56
N ASP A 65 -2.73 -13.82 10.29
CA ASP A 65 -1.70 -13.28 9.38
C ASP A 65 -2.26 -12.01 8.75
N LYS A 66 -2.33 -10.96 9.57
CA LYS A 66 -2.94 -9.66 9.22
C LYS A 66 -2.31 -8.98 8.00
N PRO A 67 -0.99 -9.06 7.77
CA PRO A 67 -0.37 -8.49 6.58
C PRO A 67 -0.72 -9.22 5.29
N LEU A 68 -1.15 -10.49 5.39
CA LEU A 68 -1.46 -11.32 4.24
C LEU A 68 -2.91 -11.11 3.80
N ILE A 69 -3.07 -10.59 2.59
CA ILE A 69 -4.36 -10.42 1.92
C ILE A 69 -4.47 -11.30 0.69
N THR A 70 -5.70 -11.64 0.33
CA THR A 70 -6.07 -12.28 -0.93
C THR A 70 -7.05 -11.38 -1.67
N VAL A 71 -6.83 -11.20 -2.98
CA VAL A 71 -7.70 -10.41 -3.85
C VAL A 71 -8.31 -11.33 -4.91
N SER A 72 -9.63 -11.26 -5.07
CA SER A 72 -10.39 -12.20 -5.91
C SER A 72 -11.62 -11.55 -6.56
N SER A 73 -12.22 -12.23 -7.54
CA SER A 73 -13.55 -11.91 -8.09
C SER A 73 -14.35 -13.20 -8.24
N GLY A 74 -15.39 -13.37 -7.42
CA GLY A 74 -16.12 -14.64 -7.32
C GLY A 74 -15.19 -15.80 -6.96
N SER A 75 -15.19 -16.86 -7.78
CA SER A 75 -14.32 -18.03 -7.60
C SER A 75 -12.91 -17.87 -8.19
N VAL A 76 -12.60 -16.72 -8.79
CA VAL A 76 -11.30 -16.46 -9.44
C VAL A 76 -10.39 -15.69 -8.49
N MET A 77 -9.27 -16.30 -8.10
CA MET A 77 -8.21 -15.65 -7.34
C MET A 77 -7.31 -14.85 -8.29
N PHE A 78 -7.05 -13.58 -7.97
CA PHE A 78 -6.12 -12.74 -8.71
C PHE A 78 -4.72 -12.82 -8.12
N TYR A 79 -4.55 -12.50 -6.84
CA TYR A 79 -3.26 -12.56 -6.17
C TYR A 79 -3.38 -12.66 -4.65
N ASP A 80 -2.32 -13.21 -4.04
CA ASP A 80 -2.01 -13.01 -2.62
C ASP A 80 -0.93 -11.94 -2.49
N ALA A 81 -1.01 -11.11 -1.47
CA ALA A 81 -0.04 -10.07 -1.21
C ALA A 81 0.25 -9.87 0.28
N ARG A 82 1.49 -9.47 0.57
CA ARG A 82 1.86 -8.88 1.86
C ARG A 82 1.76 -7.37 1.80
N VAL A 83 1.12 -6.79 2.81
CA VAL A 83 0.83 -5.36 2.87
C VAL A 83 1.61 -4.72 4.02
N SER A 84 2.23 -3.59 3.71
CA SER A 84 2.93 -2.74 4.66
C SER A 84 2.46 -1.31 4.54
N ILE A 85 2.53 -0.55 5.63
CA ILE A 85 2.22 0.87 5.67
C ILE A 85 3.43 1.63 6.22
N ASN A 86 3.65 2.84 5.71
CA ASN A 86 4.73 3.67 6.23
C ASN A 86 4.36 4.31 7.58
N THR A 87 5.36 4.79 8.32
CA THR A 87 5.15 5.43 9.64
C THR A 87 4.17 6.60 9.59
N SER A 88 4.17 7.37 8.50
CA SER A 88 3.31 8.54 8.31
C SER A 88 1.88 8.21 7.88
N LYS A 89 1.57 6.93 7.60
CA LYS A 89 0.27 6.43 7.13
C LYS A 89 -0.27 7.12 5.87
N ASN A 90 0.63 7.66 5.05
CA ASN A 90 0.33 8.28 3.77
C ASN A 90 0.85 7.45 2.58
N SER A 91 1.44 6.29 2.83
CA SER A 91 1.88 5.37 1.79
C SER A 91 1.70 3.92 2.23
N ILE A 92 1.19 3.09 1.32
CA ILE A 92 1.10 1.63 1.50
C ILE A 92 1.92 0.93 0.43
N LYS A 93 2.37 -0.27 0.75
CA LYS A 93 3.12 -1.14 -0.14
C LYS A 93 2.44 -2.48 -0.22
N ILE A 94 2.11 -2.91 -1.43
CA ILE A 94 1.49 -4.20 -1.72
C ILE A 94 2.50 -5.03 -2.51
N LYS A 95 3.01 -6.08 -1.87
CA LYS A 95 3.96 -7.02 -2.47
C LYS A 95 3.26 -8.34 -2.76
N ARG A 96 3.07 -8.66 -4.04
CA ARG A 96 2.46 -9.92 -4.46
C ARG A 96 3.40 -11.09 -4.15
N ILE A 97 2.84 -12.22 -3.73
CA ILE A 97 3.64 -13.37 -3.26
C ILE A 97 4.06 -14.27 -4.44
N ASN A 98 3.13 -14.51 -5.36
CA ASN A 98 3.36 -15.41 -6.50
C ASN A 98 3.85 -14.68 -7.76
N GLU A 99 4.03 -13.36 -7.68
CA GLU A 99 4.51 -12.50 -8.76
C GLU A 99 5.58 -11.56 -8.20
N PRO A 100 6.67 -11.25 -8.94
CA PRO A 100 7.71 -10.33 -8.47
C PRO A 100 7.27 -8.86 -8.62
N VAL A 101 6.02 -8.56 -8.22
CA VAL A 101 5.41 -7.23 -8.33
C VAL A 101 5.28 -6.64 -6.93
N GLU A 102 5.90 -5.49 -6.73
CA GLU A 102 5.80 -4.68 -5.53
C GLU A 102 5.39 -3.27 -5.95
N ILE A 103 4.22 -2.83 -5.51
CA ILE A 103 3.69 -1.51 -5.85
C ILE A 103 3.58 -0.70 -4.57
N THR A 104 4.09 0.53 -4.62
CA THR A 104 3.90 1.51 -3.56
C THR A 104 2.81 2.48 -4.00
N TYR A 105 1.81 2.66 -3.15
CA TYR A 105 0.73 3.60 -3.37
C TYR A 105 0.81 4.74 -2.36
N LEU A 106 0.65 5.96 -2.84
CA LEU A 106 0.51 7.15 -2.03
C LEU A 106 -0.95 7.40 -1.72
N LYS A 107 -1.23 7.98 -0.57
CA LYS A 107 -2.59 8.34 -0.17
C LYS A 107 -3.09 9.51 -1.02
N LYS A 108 -4.31 9.38 -1.53
CA LYS A 108 -5.00 10.44 -2.30
C LYS A 108 -5.69 11.46 -1.39
#